data_AF-A0A259HIN7-F1
#
_entry.id   AF-A0A259HIN7-F1
#
_cell.length_a   1.000
_cell.length_b   1.000
_cell.length_c   1.000
_cell.angle_alpha   90.00
_cell.angle_beta   90.00
_cell.angle_gamma   90.00
#
_symmetry.space_group_name_H-M   'P 1'
#
loop_
_entity.id
_entity.type
_entity.pdbx_description
1 polymer ?
#
loop_
_entity_poly.entity_id
_entity_poly.type
_entity_poly.pdbx_seq_one_letter_code
_entity_poly.pdbx_strand_id
1 'polypeptide(L)'
;MSSTDLAARRAAFRDLHADGCFTLPNPWDAGSAKRLQKLGFKALASTSAGAAWALGQDDGGLTREQVLDHLRMLCAATDLPVNADFEAGFADTAEGVTESVRLAVETGVAGLSIEDRVGRELYETSVAVERIKAARAAIDASGADVILVGRTEGFLIGRKDLSPTIDRLVAYAEAGADWYGGS
;
A
#
# COMPACT_ATOMS: atom_id res chain seq x y z
N MET A 1 -10.45 17.23 -0.44
CA MET A 1 -9.14 17.91 -0.42
C MET A 1 -8.84 18.46 -1.80
N SER A 2 -8.05 19.53 -1.92
CA SER A 2 -7.61 20.04 -3.22
C SER A 2 -6.49 19.16 -3.79
N SER A 3 -6.31 19.18 -5.12
CA SER A 3 -5.20 18.47 -5.78
C SER A 3 -3.82 18.93 -5.27
N THR A 4 -3.67 20.23 -4.99
CA THR A 4 -2.42 20.82 -4.45
C THR A 4 -2.08 20.29 -3.06
N ASP A 5 -3.08 20.06 -2.20
CA ASP A 5 -2.89 19.49 -0.86
C ASP A 5 -2.41 18.03 -0.96
N LEU A 6 -3.02 17.23 -1.83
CA LEU A 6 -2.59 15.85 -2.08
C LEU A 6 -1.16 15.76 -2.61
N ALA A 7 -0.76 16.65 -3.52
CA ALA A 7 0.60 16.71 -4.04
C ALA A 7 1.61 17.02 -2.92
N ALA A 8 1.29 17.96 -2.03
CA ALA A 8 2.16 18.28 -0.89
C ALA A 8 2.32 17.10 0.08
N ARG A 9 1.25 16.36 0.36
CA ARG A 9 1.30 15.15 1.21
C ARG A 9 2.17 14.06 0.60
N ARG A 10 2.05 13.83 -0.71
CA ARG A 10 2.88 12.86 -1.46
C ARG A 10 4.36 13.22 -1.40
N ALA A 11 4.69 14.49 -1.66
CA ALA A 11 6.07 14.99 -1.54
C ALA A 11 6.62 14.78 -0.13
N ALA A 12 5.85 15.16 0.91
CA ALA A 12 6.25 14.95 2.31
C ALA A 12 6.47 13.47 2.64
N PHE A 13 5.67 12.56 2.07
CA PHE A 13 5.87 11.12 2.26
C PHE A 13 7.15 10.62 1.61
N ARG A 14 7.50 11.15 0.43
CA ARG A 14 8.77 10.84 -0.25
C ARG A 14 9.97 11.38 0.53
N ASP A 15 9.87 12.58 1.08
CA ASP A 15 10.92 13.16 1.92
C ASP A 15 11.17 12.30 3.18
N LEU A 16 10.12 11.82 3.85
CA LEU A 16 10.25 10.93 5.01
C LEU A 16 11.04 9.66 4.70
N HIS A 17 10.83 9.11 3.50
CA HIS A 17 11.55 7.93 3.03
C HIS A 17 13.01 8.23 2.66
N ALA A 18 13.30 9.43 2.15
CA ALA A 18 14.65 9.87 1.86
C ALA A 18 15.47 10.17 3.13
N ASP A 19 14.82 10.68 4.17
CA ASP A 19 15.43 11.02 5.46
C ASP A 19 15.77 9.77 6.31
N GLY A 20 15.26 8.60 5.95
CA GLY A 20 15.61 7.31 6.55
C GLY A 20 14.42 6.62 7.23
N CYS A 21 14.63 6.15 8.46
CA CYS A 21 13.62 5.35 9.17
C CYS A 21 12.67 6.23 9.98
N PHE A 22 11.36 5.97 9.86
CA PHE A 22 10.32 6.67 10.61
C PHE A 22 9.20 5.70 11.03
N THR A 23 8.45 6.06 12.07
CA THR A 23 7.32 5.24 12.53
C THR A 23 6.07 5.50 11.69
N LEU A 24 5.45 4.43 11.22
CA LEU A 24 4.24 4.45 10.41
C LEU A 24 3.11 3.68 11.13
N PRO A 25 2.36 4.30 12.05
CA PRO A 25 1.30 3.62 12.80
C PRO A 25 0.06 3.37 11.94
N ASN A 26 -0.72 2.34 12.31
CA ASN A 26 -1.84 1.85 11.52
C ASN A 26 -3.21 2.12 12.18
N PRO A 27 -3.85 3.29 11.95
CA PRO A 27 -5.24 3.51 12.34
C PRO A 27 -6.22 2.66 11.53
N TRP A 28 -7.37 2.35 12.13
CA TRP A 28 -8.47 1.64 11.49
C TRP A 28 -9.76 2.47 11.39
N ASP A 29 -9.78 3.69 11.92
CA ASP A 29 -10.92 4.62 11.83
C ASP A 29 -10.48 6.10 11.82
N ALA A 30 -11.45 7.01 11.62
CA ALA A 30 -11.16 8.46 11.58
C ALA A 30 -10.69 8.99 12.94
N GLY A 31 -11.14 8.40 14.05
CA GLY A 31 -10.80 8.84 15.41
C GLY A 31 -9.35 8.55 15.75
N SER A 32 -8.91 7.32 15.48
CA SER A 32 -7.53 6.87 15.63
C SER A 32 -6.59 7.63 14.69
N ALA A 33 -6.95 7.86 13.43
CA ALA A 33 -6.16 8.69 12.50
C ALA A 33 -5.92 10.11 13.04
N LYS A 34 -6.99 10.80 13.47
CA LYS A 34 -6.89 12.14 14.07
C LYS A 34 -6.08 12.13 15.36
N ARG A 35 -6.21 11.09 16.17
CA ARG A 35 -5.45 10.96 17.42
C ARG A 35 -3.96 10.81 17.15
N LEU A 36 -3.58 9.96 16.19
CA LEU A 36 -2.19 9.77 15.79
C LEU A 36 -1.58 11.05 15.22
N GLN A 37 -2.31 11.79 14.37
CA GLN A 37 -1.85 13.11 13.92
C GLN A 37 -1.58 14.06 15.10
N LYS A 38 -2.49 14.13 16.08
CA LYS A 38 -2.30 14.96 17.28
C LYS A 38 -1.13 14.53 18.16
N LEU A 39 -0.73 13.25 18.10
CA LEU A 39 0.45 12.73 18.79
C LEU A 39 1.76 13.06 18.06
N GLY A 40 1.70 13.68 16.87
CA GLY A 40 2.87 14.19 16.16
C GLY A 40 3.48 13.23 15.15
N PHE A 41 2.82 12.11 14.85
CA PHE A 41 3.22 11.23 13.75
C PHE A 41 3.23 11.99 12.41
N LYS A 42 4.09 11.55 11.50
CA LYS A 42 4.34 12.24 10.21
C LYS A 42 3.66 11.58 9.02
N ALA A 43 3.26 10.32 9.18
CA ALA A 43 2.54 9.54 8.18
C ALA A 43 1.70 8.47 8.90
N LEU A 44 0.74 7.89 8.19
CA LEU A 44 -0.11 6.79 8.67
C LEU A 44 -0.13 5.68 7.61
N ALA A 45 -0.31 4.42 8.02
CA ALA A 45 -0.65 3.34 7.09
C ALA A 45 -2.07 2.83 7.38
N SER A 46 -2.83 2.40 6.38
CA SER A 46 -4.02 1.58 6.68
C SER A 46 -3.59 0.21 7.20
N THR A 47 -4.56 -0.58 7.65
CA THR A 47 -4.37 -1.98 8.03
C THR A 47 -5.57 -2.78 7.54
N SER A 48 -5.34 -3.82 6.73
CA SER A 48 -6.41 -4.70 6.24
C SER A 48 -7.17 -5.33 7.41
N ALA A 49 -6.44 -5.90 8.38
CA ALA A 49 -7.01 -6.55 9.55
C ALA A 49 -7.84 -5.60 10.41
N GLY A 50 -7.28 -4.42 10.74
CA GLY A 50 -8.00 -3.43 11.55
C GLY A 50 -9.27 -2.93 10.87
N ALA A 51 -9.22 -2.68 9.56
CA ALA A 51 -10.38 -2.29 8.78
C ALA A 51 -11.44 -3.39 8.72
N ALA A 52 -11.03 -4.66 8.54
CA ALA A 52 -11.93 -5.80 8.53
C ALA A 52 -12.64 -6.00 9.87
N TRP A 53 -11.89 -5.99 10.96
CA TRP A 53 -12.44 -6.15 12.32
C TRP A 53 -13.40 -5.04 12.70
N ALA A 54 -13.15 -3.79 12.26
CA ALA A 54 -14.07 -2.68 12.48
C ALA A 54 -15.44 -2.87 11.81
N LEU A 55 -15.51 -3.69 10.76
CA LEU A 55 -16.73 -4.09 10.07
C LEU A 55 -17.27 -5.47 10.51
N GLY A 56 -16.66 -6.09 11.53
CA GLY A 56 -17.04 -7.42 12.01
C GLY A 56 -16.71 -8.55 11.05
N GLN A 57 -15.70 -8.37 10.19
CA GLN A 57 -15.21 -9.36 9.23
C GLN A 57 -13.82 -9.85 9.60
N ASP A 58 -13.45 -11.03 9.10
CA ASP A 58 -12.08 -11.55 9.20
C ASP A 58 -11.14 -10.82 8.23
N ASP A 59 -9.85 -10.82 8.54
CA ASP A 59 -8.81 -10.24 7.66
C ASP A 59 -8.82 -10.89 6.27
N GLY A 60 -8.65 -10.08 5.23
CA GLY A 60 -8.86 -10.47 3.83
C GLY A 60 -10.32 -10.67 3.41
N GLY A 61 -11.29 -10.38 4.29
CA GLY A 61 -12.72 -10.48 4.00
C GLY A 61 -13.31 -9.26 3.29
N LEU A 62 -12.61 -8.12 3.28
CA LEU A 62 -13.12 -6.89 2.69
C LEU A 62 -13.06 -6.93 1.15
N THR A 63 -14.11 -6.38 0.52
CA THR A 63 -14.09 -6.14 -0.92
C THR A 63 -13.18 -4.96 -1.25
N ARG A 64 -12.71 -4.89 -2.50
CA ARG A 64 -11.98 -3.74 -3.03
C ARG A 64 -12.70 -2.41 -2.75
N GLU A 65 -14.02 -2.39 -2.95
CA GLU A 65 -14.82 -1.18 -2.73
C GLU A 65 -14.82 -0.76 -1.25
N GLN A 66 -14.96 -1.71 -0.32
CA GLN A 66 -14.88 -1.45 1.12
C GLN A 66 -13.51 -0.90 1.53
N VAL A 67 -12.42 -1.45 0.98
CA VAL A 67 -11.07 -0.93 1.24
C VAL A 67 -10.88 0.45 0.65
N LEU A 68 -11.36 0.72 -0.57
CA LEU A 68 -11.31 2.07 -1.16
C LEU A 68 -12.09 3.10 -0.32
N ASP A 69 -13.26 2.73 0.22
CA ASP A 69 -14.03 3.59 1.12
C ASP A 69 -13.31 3.86 2.43
N HIS A 70 -12.66 2.83 2.99
CA HIS A 70 -11.81 2.97 4.17
C HIS A 70 -10.63 3.93 3.92
N LEU A 71 -9.95 3.80 2.78
CA LEU A 71 -8.85 4.70 2.40
C LEU A 71 -9.31 6.15 2.22
N ARG A 72 -10.47 6.37 1.56
CA ARG A 72 -11.07 7.71 1.44
C ARG A 72 -11.37 8.31 2.81
N MET A 73 -11.92 7.51 3.72
CA MET A 73 -12.22 7.94 5.08
C MET A 73 -10.95 8.36 5.83
N LEU A 74 -9.89 7.55 5.77
CA LEU A 74 -8.62 7.89 6.43
C LEU A 74 -7.99 9.16 5.84
N CYS A 75 -7.90 9.25 4.51
CA CYS A 75 -7.33 10.41 3.82
C CYS A 75 -8.11 11.70 4.13
N ALA A 76 -9.44 11.62 4.25
CA ALA A 76 -10.29 12.76 4.62
C ALA A 76 -10.20 13.12 6.12
N ALA A 77 -9.78 12.19 6.98
CA ALA A 77 -9.73 12.40 8.43
C ALA A 77 -8.46 13.12 8.91
N THR A 78 -7.38 13.10 8.13
CA THR A 78 -6.05 13.59 8.49
C THR A 78 -5.45 14.49 7.41
N ASP A 79 -4.47 15.32 7.77
CA ASP A 79 -3.62 16.06 6.83
C ASP A 79 -2.30 15.35 6.55
N LEU A 80 -2.07 14.19 7.18
CA LEU A 80 -0.87 13.40 6.98
C LEU A 80 -0.97 12.56 5.69
N PRO A 81 0.18 12.22 5.08
CA PRO A 81 0.23 11.18 4.06
C PRO A 81 -0.24 9.84 4.63
N VAL A 82 -1.04 9.13 3.83
CA VAL A 82 -1.56 7.80 4.15
C VAL A 82 -0.99 6.79 3.15
N ASN A 83 -0.38 5.73 3.66
CA ASN A 83 0.06 4.57 2.90
C ASN A 83 -1.02 3.48 2.94
N ALA A 84 -1.47 3.00 1.78
CA ALA A 84 -2.41 1.90 1.72
C ALA A 84 -1.70 0.55 1.90
N ASP A 85 -2.12 -0.19 2.92
CA ASP A 85 -2.07 -1.65 2.90
C ASP A 85 -3.12 -2.12 1.88
N PHE A 86 -2.68 -2.43 0.66
CA PHE A 86 -3.57 -2.71 -0.47
C PHE A 86 -3.52 -4.19 -0.89
N GLU A 87 -3.08 -5.04 0.04
CA GLU A 87 -3.04 -6.50 -0.08
C GLU A 87 -2.39 -6.92 -1.41
N ALA A 88 -2.93 -7.95 -2.06
CA ALA A 88 -2.53 -8.36 -3.41
C ALA A 88 -3.17 -7.49 -4.52
N GLY A 89 -3.56 -6.24 -4.24
CA GLY A 89 -4.13 -5.35 -5.25
C GLY A 89 -5.53 -5.73 -5.76
N PHE A 90 -6.25 -6.60 -5.03
CA PHE A 90 -7.64 -7.02 -5.30
C PHE A 90 -7.90 -7.57 -6.71
N ALA A 91 -6.87 -8.14 -7.34
CA ALA A 91 -6.97 -8.81 -8.62
C ALA A 91 -5.78 -9.76 -8.76
N ASP A 92 -5.93 -10.85 -9.50
CA ASP A 92 -4.82 -11.77 -9.78
C ASP A 92 -4.04 -11.36 -11.05
N THR A 93 -4.71 -10.69 -11.99
CA THR A 93 -4.14 -10.25 -13.28
C THR A 93 -3.53 -8.86 -13.22
N ALA A 94 -2.55 -8.60 -14.10
CA ALA A 94 -1.90 -7.29 -14.24
C ALA A 94 -2.90 -6.18 -14.61
N GLU A 95 -3.86 -6.46 -15.49
CA GLU A 95 -4.89 -5.50 -15.89
C GLU A 95 -5.82 -5.16 -14.72
N GLY A 96 -6.16 -6.15 -13.89
CA GLY A 96 -6.96 -5.92 -12.70
C GLY A 96 -6.22 -5.11 -11.65
N VAL A 97 -4.92 -5.36 -11.46
CA VAL A 97 -4.06 -4.55 -10.57
C VAL A 97 -3.97 -3.11 -11.07
N THR A 98 -3.81 -2.90 -12.38
CA THR A 98 -3.83 -1.55 -13.00
C THR A 98 -5.10 -0.79 -12.58
N GLU A 99 -6.27 -1.40 -12.76
CA GLU A 99 -7.54 -0.74 -12.42
C GLU A 99 -7.70 -0.51 -10.91
N SER A 100 -7.34 -1.48 -10.08
CA SER A 100 -7.39 -1.35 -8.62
C SER A 100 -6.48 -0.22 -8.12
N VAL A 101 -5.26 -0.11 -8.66
CA VAL A 101 -4.31 0.94 -8.30
C VAL A 101 -4.80 2.31 -8.77
N ARG A 102 -5.35 2.42 -9.99
CA ARG A 102 -5.97 3.65 -10.48
C ARG A 102 -7.03 4.16 -9.49
N LEU A 103 -7.92 3.27 -9.04
CA LEU A 103 -8.95 3.60 -8.04
C LEU A 103 -8.35 3.95 -6.67
N ALA A 104 -7.29 3.27 -6.23
CA ALA A 104 -6.62 3.57 -4.98
C ALA A 104 -6.00 4.98 -4.99
N VAL A 105 -5.35 5.38 -6.09
CA VAL A 105 -4.75 6.72 -6.25
C VAL A 105 -5.81 7.82 -6.09
N GLU A 106 -7.03 7.61 -6.60
CA GLU A 106 -8.15 8.55 -6.49
C GLU A 106 -8.63 8.78 -5.05
N THR A 107 -8.33 7.86 -4.12
CA THR A 107 -8.70 8.02 -2.71
C THR A 107 -7.90 9.10 -1.99
N GLY A 108 -6.76 9.52 -2.57
CA GLY A 108 -5.86 10.53 -1.99
C GLY A 108 -4.67 9.96 -1.22
N VAL A 109 -4.41 8.65 -1.31
CA VAL A 109 -3.23 8.03 -0.70
C VAL A 109 -1.93 8.63 -1.23
N ALA A 110 -0.92 8.62 -0.36
CA ALA A 110 0.44 9.04 -0.64
C ALA A 110 1.36 7.88 -1.04
N GLY A 111 1.01 6.66 -0.61
CA GLY A 111 1.67 5.43 -1.04
C GLY A 111 0.70 4.26 -1.01
N LEU A 112 1.08 3.14 -1.63
CA LEU A 112 0.38 1.87 -1.52
C LEU A 112 1.35 0.71 -1.61
N SER A 113 0.99 -0.40 -0.98
CA SER A 113 1.75 -1.64 -1.03
C SER A 113 1.01 -2.73 -1.81
N ILE A 114 1.73 -3.47 -2.64
CA ILE A 114 1.22 -4.64 -3.38
C ILE A 114 2.00 -5.87 -2.93
N GLU A 115 1.31 -6.85 -2.41
CA GLU A 115 1.88 -8.12 -1.99
C GLU A 115 1.81 -9.19 -3.10
N ASP A 116 2.65 -10.21 -2.94
CA ASP A 116 2.82 -11.29 -3.90
C ASP A 116 2.22 -12.63 -3.46
N ARG A 117 1.23 -12.58 -2.57
CA ARG A 117 0.51 -13.74 -2.06
C ARG A 117 -0.79 -13.97 -2.83
N VAL A 118 -1.10 -15.25 -3.07
CA VAL A 118 -2.35 -15.73 -3.65
C VAL A 118 -2.88 -16.88 -2.79
N GLY A 119 -3.92 -16.59 -2.00
CA GLY A 119 -4.46 -17.55 -1.03
C GLY A 119 -3.42 -17.97 0.01
N ARG A 120 -2.88 -19.19 -0.12
CA ARG A 120 -1.84 -19.75 0.79
C ARG A 120 -0.46 -19.90 0.13
N GLU A 121 -0.34 -19.50 -1.12
CA GLU A 121 0.89 -19.59 -1.90
C GLU A 121 1.37 -18.20 -2.30
N LEU A 122 2.57 -18.13 -2.89
CA LEU A 122 3.05 -16.91 -3.55
C LEU A 122 2.80 -17.05 -5.05
N TYR A 123 2.59 -15.92 -5.72
CA TYR A 123 2.69 -15.90 -7.18
C TYR A 123 4.09 -16.35 -7.62
N GLU A 124 4.16 -16.99 -8.78
CA GLU A 124 5.43 -17.13 -9.50
C GLU A 124 6.10 -15.76 -9.62
N THR A 125 7.42 -15.69 -9.43
CA THR A 125 8.14 -14.41 -9.38
C THR A 125 7.90 -13.55 -10.62
N SER A 126 7.83 -14.17 -11.80
CA SER A 126 7.51 -13.46 -13.04
C SER A 126 6.11 -12.83 -13.01
N VAL A 127 5.12 -13.54 -12.48
CA VAL A 127 3.75 -13.03 -12.33
C VAL A 127 3.71 -11.89 -11.31
N ALA A 128 4.39 -12.03 -10.17
CA ALA A 128 4.49 -10.96 -9.17
C ALA A 128 5.14 -9.70 -9.76
N VAL A 129 6.23 -9.85 -10.51
CA VAL A 129 6.91 -8.74 -11.21
C VAL A 129 5.99 -8.04 -12.19
N GLU A 130 5.23 -8.76 -13.01
CA GLU A 130 4.30 -8.15 -13.96
C GLU A 130 3.19 -7.36 -13.24
N ARG A 131 2.73 -7.82 -12.07
CA ARG A 131 1.77 -7.10 -11.24
C ARG A 131 2.35 -5.81 -10.64
N ILE A 132 3.61 -5.82 -10.20
CA ILE A 132 4.31 -4.62 -9.74
C ILE A 132 4.48 -3.61 -10.89
N LYS A 133 4.87 -4.05 -12.09
CA LYS A 133 4.95 -3.18 -13.28
C LYS A 133 3.60 -2.56 -13.62
N ALA A 134 2.52 -3.34 -13.53
CA ALA A 134 1.18 -2.84 -13.76
C ALA A 134 0.77 -1.76 -12.75
N ALA A 135 1.09 -1.97 -11.46
CA ALA A 135 0.88 -0.97 -10.42
C ALA A 135 1.68 0.32 -10.70
N ARG A 136 2.97 0.18 -11.05
CA ARG A 136 3.84 1.32 -11.42
C ARG A 136 3.27 2.11 -12.59
N ALA A 137 2.89 1.42 -13.67
CA ALA A 137 2.33 2.03 -14.86
C ALA A 137 1.03 2.79 -14.58
N ALA A 138 0.16 2.24 -13.72
CA ALA A 138 -1.07 2.91 -13.29
C ALA A 138 -0.80 4.20 -12.50
N ILE A 139 0.20 4.18 -11.60
CA ILE A 139 0.61 5.37 -10.87
C ILE A 139 1.19 6.42 -11.82
N ASP A 140 2.09 6.02 -12.73
CA ASP A 140 2.70 6.95 -13.69
C ASP A 140 1.65 7.60 -14.60
N ALA A 141 0.70 6.81 -15.10
CA ALA A 141 -0.39 7.30 -15.94
C ALA A 141 -1.32 8.28 -15.22
N SER A 142 -1.44 8.17 -13.90
CA SER A 142 -2.23 9.12 -13.09
C SER A 142 -1.56 10.50 -12.95
N GLY A 143 -0.24 10.59 -13.21
CA GLY A 143 0.56 11.79 -12.95
C GLY A 143 0.69 12.12 -11.46
N ALA A 144 0.20 11.25 -10.57
CA ALA A 144 0.33 11.37 -9.13
C ALA A 144 1.65 10.75 -8.68
N ASP A 145 2.42 11.49 -7.89
CA ASP A 145 3.66 10.99 -7.29
C ASP A 145 3.38 10.08 -6.06
N VAL A 146 2.62 8.99 -6.27
CA VAL A 146 2.34 7.99 -5.23
C VAL A 146 3.51 7.02 -5.12
N ILE A 147 3.94 6.74 -3.90
CA ILE A 147 4.98 5.73 -3.61
C ILE A 147 4.41 4.32 -3.79
N LEU A 148 5.11 3.48 -4.54
CA LEU A 148 4.81 2.05 -4.67
C LEU A 148 5.73 1.22 -3.78
N VAL A 149 5.14 0.39 -2.91
CA VAL A 149 5.87 -0.58 -2.08
C VAL A 149 5.62 -2.01 -2.58
N GLY A 150 6.66 -2.69 -3.02
CA GLY A 150 6.60 -4.12 -3.36
C GLY A 150 6.78 -4.98 -2.10
N ARG A 151 5.81 -5.83 -1.79
CA ARG A 151 5.85 -6.70 -0.60
C ARG A 151 5.96 -8.17 -0.96
N THR A 152 6.79 -8.89 -0.22
CA THR A 152 6.85 -10.35 -0.29
C THR A 152 6.44 -11.00 1.02
N GLU A 153 5.49 -11.93 0.93
CA GLU A 153 4.87 -12.59 2.10
C GLU A 153 5.47 -13.98 2.36
N GLY A 154 6.69 -14.23 1.85
CA GLY A 154 7.35 -15.52 1.97
C GLY A 154 7.51 -15.97 3.42
N PHE A 155 7.92 -15.06 4.31
CA PHE A 155 8.11 -15.37 5.73
C PHE A 155 6.77 -15.68 6.41
N LEU A 156 5.72 -14.94 6.08
CA LEU A 156 4.37 -15.14 6.57
C LEU A 156 3.81 -16.54 6.24
N ILE A 157 4.18 -17.12 5.08
CA ILE A 157 3.79 -18.50 4.70
C ILE A 157 4.85 -19.56 5.04
N GLY A 158 5.89 -19.21 5.80
CA GLY A 158 6.91 -20.14 6.27
C GLY A 158 8.09 -20.39 5.31
N ARG A 159 8.21 -19.64 4.21
CA ARG A 159 9.43 -19.58 3.38
C ARG A 159 10.44 -18.66 4.05
N LYS A 160 11.28 -19.22 4.93
CA LYS A 160 12.22 -18.45 5.78
C LYS A 160 13.62 -18.27 5.15
N ASP A 161 13.77 -18.66 3.89
CA ASP A 161 15.04 -18.51 3.17
C ASP A 161 15.23 -17.07 2.72
N LEU A 162 16.30 -16.43 3.19
CA LEU A 162 16.56 -15.02 2.90
C LEU A 162 16.91 -14.76 1.44
N SER A 163 17.65 -15.64 0.78
CA SER A 163 18.10 -15.39 -0.60
C SER A 163 16.94 -15.28 -1.59
N PRO A 164 15.97 -16.23 -1.65
CA PRO A 164 14.80 -16.08 -2.52
C PRO A 164 13.95 -14.85 -2.19
N THR A 165 13.85 -14.47 -0.92
CA THR A 165 13.19 -13.23 -0.51
C THR A 165 13.90 -12.01 -1.08
N ILE A 166 15.22 -11.92 -0.93
CA ILE A 166 16.02 -10.81 -1.46
C ILE A 166 15.90 -10.75 -2.99
N ASP A 167 16.00 -11.88 -3.69
CA ASP A 167 15.89 -11.94 -5.15
C ASP A 167 14.56 -11.37 -5.65
N ARG A 168 13.45 -11.68 -4.95
CA ARG A 168 12.13 -11.12 -5.28
C ARG A 168 12.06 -9.63 -5.01
N LEU A 169 12.60 -9.16 -3.89
CA LEU A 169 12.61 -7.73 -3.55
C LEU A 169 13.43 -6.91 -4.54
N VAL A 170 14.59 -7.43 -4.99
CA VAL A 170 15.39 -6.82 -6.06
C VAL A 170 14.58 -6.75 -7.36
N ALA A 171 13.91 -7.85 -7.73
CA ALA A 171 13.06 -7.86 -8.92
C ALA A 171 11.90 -6.86 -8.84
N TYR A 172 11.34 -6.60 -7.64
CA TYR A 172 10.30 -5.58 -7.45
C TYR A 172 10.85 -4.16 -7.58
N ALA A 173 12.05 -3.90 -7.07
CA ALA A 173 12.73 -2.62 -7.28
C ALA A 173 12.96 -2.36 -8.77
N GLU A 174 13.46 -3.35 -9.51
CA GLU A 174 13.65 -3.27 -10.98
C GLU A 174 12.33 -3.11 -11.75
N ALA A 175 11.23 -3.64 -11.21
CA ALA A 175 9.89 -3.49 -11.76
C ALA A 175 9.25 -2.11 -11.48
N GLY A 176 9.90 -1.26 -10.70
CA GLY A 176 9.47 0.11 -10.42
C GLY A 176 8.88 0.34 -9.03
N ALA A 177 9.01 -0.59 -8.10
CA ALA A 177 8.71 -0.29 -6.69
C ALA A 177 9.72 0.74 -6.15
N ASP A 178 9.21 1.84 -5.57
CA ASP A 178 10.03 2.85 -4.90
C ASP A 178 10.69 2.29 -3.64
N TRP A 179 9.97 1.41 -2.94
CA TRP A 179 10.41 0.72 -1.72
C TRP A 179 10.02 -0.75 -1.77
N TYR A 180 10.73 -1.57 -1.01
CA TYR A 180 10.48 -3.00 -0.95
C TYR A 180 10.72 -3.53 0.47
N GLY A 181 9.88 -4.48 0.90
CA GLY A 181 9.95 -5.09 2.22
C GLY A 181 9.22 -6.43 2.25
N GLY A 182 9.36 -7.19 3.32
CA GLY A 182 8.64 -8.46 3.49
C GLY A 182 8.09 -8.62 4.90
N SER A 183 7.07 -9.46 5.02
CA SER A 183 6.47 -9.91 6.28
C SER A 183 6.60 -11.41 6.48
#